data_AF-A0AA41V5U7-F1
#
_entry.id   AF-A0AA41V5U7-F1
#
_cell.length_a   1.000
_cell.length_b   1.000
_cell.length_c   1.000
_cell.angle_alpha   90.00
_cell.angle_beta   90.00
_cell.angle_gamma   90.00
#
_symmetry.space_group_name_H-M   'P 1'
#
loop_
_entity.id
_entity.type
_entity.pdbx_description
1 polymer ?
#
loop_
_entity_poly.entity_id
_entity_poly.type
_entity_poly.pdbx_seq_one_letter_code
_entity_poly.pdbx_strand_id
1 'polypeptide(L)'
;MYVTRPLWLCKQKASTLSNTSPPENPNSGCLVVSSSHEEVEKIVEIYPGNTQKANKHDKLPFLQNYYADVVFDSGDHSDYGPVKSSISVWFIPVIDQPPFSNRYYAIVPTGKYKGQAWTCARKEEVGSSWFGKLGKRTDFKPSVFDHTNIYQQMKIESKHGGFVVKSVAPDGVPPSFLRKSCWNIFYNDSNNLNFHGEASGLNTSLRLRLPNLMNYPISSNHDHSNNDGNIVEVGKWYCPSVFVREEVLNDHSVHPSSFYEMNLEQYWEEIYKSEYDNDVTQGHGNKNTVVVSQVVEKQSFMLFGEKAVKYETNGGVGSDEFVWFGHAEPTEGNGVGLSVAVMEKMKCIQELGGWSGEGDNAARVTKVEKFEGNHGWKRFGCFVLVERFALRRMDGTLVLACDYKHLNKVQCKWESDE
;
A
#
# COMPACT_ATOMS: atom_id res chain seq x y z
N MET A 1 -4.86 0.55 -1.46
CA MET A 1 -3.52 1.19 -1.57
C MET A 1 -3.68 2.70 -1.52
N TYR A 2 -2.71 3.45 -0.98
CA TYR A 2 -2.87 4.89 -0.74
C TYR A 2 -1.87 5.75 -1.49
N VAL A 3 -2.34 6.83 -2.10
CA VAL A 3 -1.50 7.94 -2.58
C VAL A 3 -1.25 8.93 -1.44
N THR A 4 -0.24 9.79 -1.55
CA THR A 4 -0.04 10.90 -0.61
C THR A 4 -0.37 12.24 -1.26
N ARG A 5 -0.85 13.18 -0.45
CA ARG A 5 -0.99 14.58 -0.83
C ARG A 5 -0.47 15.46 0.30
N PRO A 6 0.29 16.52 0.00
CA PRO A 6 0.75 17.41 1.05
C PRO A 6 -0.40 18.21 1.66
N LEU A 7 -0.31 18.50 2.96
CA LEU A 7 -1.37 19.16 3.72
C LEU A 7 -1.72 20.55 3.16
N TRP A 8 -0.74 21.34 2.70
CA TRP A 8 -0.99 22.66 2.13
C TRP A 8 -1.87 22.59 0.88
N LEU A 9 -1.62 21.63 0.00
CA LEU A 9 -2.40 21.42 -1.24
C LEU A 9 -3.84 21.02 -0.88
N CYS A 10 -3.96 20.19 0.15
CA CYS A 10 -5.24 19.75 0.67
C CYS A 10 -6.08 20.93 1.20
N LYS A 11 -5.45 21.86 1.92
CA LYS A 11 -6.10 23.07 2.44
C LYS A 11 -6.49 24.06 1.34
N GLN A 12 -5.64 24.27 0.34
CA GLN A 12 -5.90 25.21 -0.75
C GLN A 12 -7.12 24.80 -1.59
N LYS A 13 -7.29 23.49 -1.78
CA LYS A 13 -8.34 22.92 -2.63
C LYS A 13 -9.56 22.42 -1.84
N ALA A 14 -9.66 22.66 -0.53
CA ALA A 14 -10.78 22.21 0.29
C ALA A 14 -12.16 22.70 -0.22
N SER A 15 -12.21 23.85 -0.90
CA SER A 15 -13.42 24.39 -1.55
C SER A 15 -13.77 23.75 -2.91
N THR A 16 -12.82 23.07 -3.56
CA THR A 16 -12.97 22.49 -4.92
C THR A 16 -12.92 20.95 -4.94
N LEU A 17 -12.21 20.32 -4.00
CA LEU A 17 -12.07 18.86 -3.88
C LEU A 17 -13.11 18.21 -2.96
N SER A 18 -13.91 18.99 -2.23
CA SER A 18 -15.03 18.43 -1.46
C SER A 18 -16.09 17.76 -2.35
N ASN A 19 -16.09 18.08 -3.65
CA ASN A 19 -17.01 17.56 -4.66
C ASN A 19 -16.32 16.68 -5.72
N THR A 20 -15.02 16.36 -5.57
CA THR A 20 -14.38 15.40 -6.48
C THR A 20 -14.94 14.00 -6.26
N SER A 21 -15.17 13.28 -7.35
CA SER A 21 -15.55 11.87 -7.34
C SER A 21 -14.57 11.06 -6.47
N PRO A 22 -15.01 9.90 -5.94
CA PRO A 22 -14.09 8.92 -5.39
C PRO A 22 -12.89 8.72 -6.32
N PRO A 23 -11.70 8.38 -5.78
CA PRO A 23 -10.54 8.07 -6.62
C PRO A 23 -10.96 7.13 -7.76
N GLU A 24 -10.50 7.41 -8.99
CA GLU A 24 -10.97 6.79 -10.25
C GLU A 24 -10.95 5.25 -10.29
N ASN A 25 -10.37 4.61 -9.27
CA ASN A 25 -10.16 3.18 -9.18
C ASN A 25 -10.54 2.68 -7.77
N PRO A 26 -11.20 1.51 -7.64
CA PRO A 26 -11.61 0.94 -6.35
C PRO A 26 -10.42 0.63 -5.44
N ASN A 27 -10.70 0.42 -4.16
CA ASN A 27 -9.76 0.14 -3.08
C ASN A 27 -8.60 1.16 -2.97
N SER A 28 -8.90 2.44 -3.23
CA SER A 28 -7.92 3.53 -3.23
C SER A 28 -8.15 4.49 -2.06
N GLY A 29 -7.08 4.91 -1.41
CA GLY A 29 -7.12 5.95 -0.37
C GLY A 29 -6.15 7.08 -0.62
N CYS A 30 -6.27 8.15 0.16
CA CYS A 30 -5.37 9.30 0.10
C CYS A 30 -4.89 9.66 1.50
N LEU A 31 -3.59 9.56 1.75
CA LEU A 31 -2.93 10.01 2.96
C LEU A 31 -2.56 11.48 2.82
N VAL A 32 -2.81 12.25 3.87
CA VAL A 32 -2.37 13.63 3.98
C VAL A 32 -1.10 13.66 4.81
N VAL A 33 -0.03 14.20 4.23
CA VAL A 33 1.29 14.21 4.84
C VAL A 33 1.79 15.63 5.01
N SER A 34 2.58 15.86 6.06
CA SER A 34 3.32 17.12 6.21
C SER A 34 4.57 17.06 5.34
N SER A 35 4.84 18.11 4.58
CA SER A 35 5.98 18.20 3.67
C SER A 35 7.21 18.85 4.30
N SER A 36 7.06 19.54 5.43
CA SER A 36 8.19 20.10 6.21
C SER A 36 7.97 20.00 7.72
N HIS A 37 9.07 20.05 8.47
CA HIS A 37 9.06 20.15 9.94
C HIS A 37 8.43 21.47 10.40
N GLU A 38 8.63 22.57 9.67
CA GLU A 38 7.96 23.86 9.92
C GLU A 38 6.41 23.82 9.81
N GLU A 39 5.85 22.99 8.93
CA GLU A 39 4.39 22.78 8.85
C GLU A 39 3.86 22.09 10.10
N VAL A 40 4.67 21.22 10.71
CA VAL A 40 4.36 20.50 11.96
C VAL A 40 4.58 21.41 13.16
N GLU A 41 5.69 22.15 13.22
CA GLU A 41 5.94 23.14 14.30
C GLU A 41 4.82 24.19 14.37
N LYS A 42 4.31 24.68 13.24
CA LYS A 42 3.14 25.59 13.23
C LYS A 42 1.85 24.93 13.75
N ILE A 43 1.75 23.60 13.70
CA ILE A 43 0.63 22.82 14.28
C ILE A 43 0.90 22.53 15.77
N VAL A 44 2.16 22.30 16.16
CA VAL A 44 2.62 21.95 17.51
C VAL A 44 2.75 23.17 18.43
N GLU A 45 3.10 24.35 17.91
CA GLU A 45 3.12 25.65 18.62
C GLU A 45 1.73 26.07 19.16
N ILE A 46 0.69 25.29 18.88
CA ILE A 46 -0.68 25.50 19.37
C ILE A 46 -0.89 25.01 20.83
N TYR A 47 0.09 24.44 21.57
CA TYR A 47 0.43 24.84 22.97
C TYR A 47 1.41 23.98 23.81
N PRO A 48 2.20 24.63 24.71
CA PRO A 48 1.82 24.76 26.13
C PRO A 48 1.91 26.22 26.69
N GLY A 49 0.77 26.86 27.07
CA GLY A 49 0.74 28.07 27.91
C GLY A 49 0.01 29.37 27.48
N ASN A 50 -0.62 29.53 26.32
CA ASN A 50 -1.11 30.86 25.85
C ASN A 50 -2.42 30.82 25.04
N THR A 51 -3.48 30.22 25.57
CA THR A 51 -4.79 29.87 24.94
C THR A 51 -5.53 30.88 24.02
N GLN A 52 -5.01 32.07 23.69
CA GLN A 52 -5.66 33.08 22.85
C GLN A 52 -5.27 33.10 21.35
N LYS A 53 -4.28 32.32 20.90
CA LYS A 53 -3.81 32.33 19.48
C LYS A 53 -3.87 30.99 18.73
N ALA A 54 -4.56 29.99 19.26
CA ALA A 54 -4.95 28.84 18.45
C ALA A 54 -5.98 29.30 17.40
N ASN A 55 -5.52 29.72 16.23
CA ASN A 55 -6.36 30.29 15.18
C ASN A 55 -7.36 29.25 14.64
N LYS A 56 -8.58 29.23 15.19
CA LYS A 56 -9.91 28.81 14.65
C LYS A 56 -10.05 27.54 13.77
N HIS A 57 -9.00 26.79 13.55
CA HIS A 57 -8.97 25.55 12.82
C HIS A 57 -7.68 24.79 13.28
N ASP A 58 -7.71 23.76 14.11
CA ASP A 58 -8.62 22.60 14.16
C ASP A 58 -8.87 22.02 12.75
N LYS A 59 -7.85 22.11 11.88
CA LYS A 59 -7.93 21.87 10.42
C LYS A 59 -7.85 20.38 10.12
N LEU A 60 -9.00 19.76 9.95
CA LEU A 60 -9.14 18.61 9.05
C LEU A 60 -8.60 18.97 7.65
N PRO A 61 -8.09 17.99 6.88
CA PRO A 61 -7.86 16.59 7.27
C PRO A 61 -6.65 16.41 8.21
N PHE A 62 -6.63 15.32 8.98
CA PHE A 62 -5.51 14.97 9.87
C PHE A 62 -4.24 14.56 9.11
N LEU A 63 -3.09 14.63 9.78
CA LEU A 63 -1.82 14.12 9.25
C LEU A 63 -1.74 12.60 9.44
N GLN A 64 -1.29 11.88 8.41
CA GLN A 64 -1.17 10.41 8.41
C GLN A 64 0.26 9.92 8.55
N ASN A 65 1.26 10.79 8.40
CA ASN A 65 2.66 10.48 8.70
C ASN A 65 2.99 10.60 10.20
N TYR A 66 1.98 10.70 11.06
CA TYR A 66 2.11 10.74 12.52
C TYR A 66 1.05 9.89 13.21
N TYR A 67 1.38 9.36 14.39
CA TYR A 67 0.34 9.03 15.37
C TYR A 67 -0.17 10.27 16.08
N ALA A 68 -1.48 10.32 16.27
CA ALA A 68 -2.19 11.45 16.87
C ALA A 68 -2.51 11.15 18.34
N ASP A 69 -2.09 12.02 19.24
CA ASP A 69 -2.49 11.93 20.64
C ASP A 69 -3.81 12.67 20.83
N VAL A 70 -4.88 11.91 21.03
CA VAL A 70 -6.22 12.41 21.29
C VAL A 70 -6.32 12.81 22.76
N VAL A 71 -6.46 14.11 23.02
CA VAL A 71 -6.58 14.67 24.37
C VAL A 71 -8.02 15.06 24.64
N PHE A 72 -8.58 14.50 25.71
CA PHE A 72 -9.97 14.67 26.11
C PHE A 72 -10.10 14.83 27.62
N ASP A 73 -11.22 15.38 28.07
CA ASP A 73 -11.55 15.49 29.48
C ASP A 73 -11.88 14.09 30.06
N SER A 74 -11.17 13.65 31.09
CA SER A 74 -11.39 12.35 31.74
C SER A 74 -12.74 12.32 32.49
N GLY A 75 -13.32 13.49 32.78
CA GLY A 75 -14.50 13.69 33.60
C GLY A 75 -14.19 13.78 35.09
N ASP A 76 -12.92 13.62 35.48
CA ASP A 76 -12.46 13.84 36.85
C ASP A 76 -12.06 15.31 37.01
N HIS A 77 -12.28 15.87 38.19
CA HIS A 77 -11.96 17.26 38.49
C HIS A 77 -10.87 17.29 39.55
N SER A 78 -9.79 18.03 39.25
CA SER A 78 -8.75 18.39 40.21
C SER A 78 -8.99 19.81 40.73
N ASP A 79 -8.23 20.21 41.76
CA ASP A 79 -8.25 21.58 42.28
C ASP A 79 -7.90 22.64 41.22
N TYR A 80 -7.28 22.23 40.11
CA TYR A 80 -6.87 23.07 38.99
C TYR A 80 -7.77 22.94 37.75
N GLY A 81 -8.92 22.24 37.86
CA GLY A 81 -9.89 22.05 36.77
C GLY A 81 -9.98 20.59 36.27
N PRO A 82 -10.67 20.35 35.13
CA PRO A 82 -10.89 19.01 34.60
C PRO A 82 -9.58 18.31 34.23
N VAL A 83 -9.43 17.07 34.68
CA VAL A 83 -8.26 16.23 34.39
C VAL A 83 -8.28 15.84 32.92
N LYS A 84 -7.20 16.13 32.21
CA LYS A 84 -7.04 15.72 30.81
C LYS A 84 -6.40 14.35 30.72
N SER A 85 -6.95 13.50 29.86
CA SER A 85 -6.35 12.21 29.49
C SER A 85 -5.95 12.25 28.02
N SER A 86 -4.91 11.49 27.67
CA SER A 86 -4.44 11.31 26.30
C SER A 86 -4.48 9.84 25.89
N ILE A 87 -4.92 9.57 24.66
CA ILE A 87 -4.84 8.26 24.03
C ILE A 87 -4.24 8.43 22.64
N SER A 88 -3.18 7.68 22.34
CA SER A 88 -2.59 7.67 21.01
C SER A 88 -3.44 6.87 20.03
N VAL A 89 -3.73 7.46 18.88
CA VAL A 89 -4.58 6.89 17.83
C VAL A 89 -3.92 7.12 16.47
N TRP A 90 -3.96 6.08 15.64
CA TRP A 90 -3.55 6.17 14.25
C TRP A 90 -4.78 6.29 13.36
N PHE A 91 -5.01 7.50 12.83
CA PHE A 91 -6.15 7.78 11.96
C PHE A 91 -5.79 7.47 10.51
N ILE A 92 -6.39 6.41 9.96
CA ILE A 92 -6.20 6.00 8.57
C ILE A 92 -7.45 6.41 7.77
N PRO A 93 -7.34 7.23 6.72
CA PRO A 93 -8.46 7.59 5.86
C PRO A 93 -9.16 6.34 5.31
N VAL A 94 -10.50 6.36 5.29
CA VAL A 94 -11.28 5.25 4.72
C VAL A 94 -11.02 5.16 3.20
N ILE A 95 -10.78 3.94 2.69
CA ILE A 95 -10.62 3.71 1.24
C ILE A 95 -11.92 4.00 0.48
N ASP A 96 -11.80 4.31 -0.80
CA ASP A 96 -12.91 4.65 -1.71
C ASP A 96 -13.75 5.83 -1.23
N GLN A 97 -13.15 6.68 -0.39
CA GLN A 97 -13.69 7.96 0.01
C GLN A 97 -12.87 9.09 -0.60
N PRO A 98 -13.50 10.24 -0.89
CA PRO A 98 -12.78 11.44 -1.25
C PRO A 98 -11.75 11.82 -0.17
N PRO A 99 -10.59 12.42 -0.54
CA PRO A 99 -9.54 12.80 0.41
C PRO A 99 -9.97 13.73 1.56
N PHE A 100 -11.13 14.40 1.42
CA PHE A 100 -11.69 15.35 2.40
C PHE A 100 -12.99 14.86 3.05
N SER A 101 -13.29 13.57 2.93
CA SER A 101 -14.47 12.98 3.57
C SER A 101 -14.43 13.07 5.10
N ASN A 102 -13.23 13.27 5.66
CA ASN A 102 -12.94 13.24 7.10
C ASN A 102 -13.44 11.95 7.76
N ARG A 103 -13.45 10.87 6.98
CA ARG A 103 -13.77 9.51 7.43
C ARG A 103 -12.47 8.77 7.67
N TYR A 104 -12.34 8.22 8.86
CA TYR A 104 -11.15 7.51 9.29
C TYR A 104 -11.52 6.19 9.96
N TYR A 105 -10.64 5.21 9.80
CA TYR A 105 -10.45 4.15 10.79
C TYR A 105 -9.59 4.70 11.92
N ALA A 106 -10.00 4.47 13.16
CA ALA A 106 -9.22 4.83 14.34
C ALA A 106 -8.50 3.57 14.84
N ILE A 107 -7.20 3.46 14.57
CA ILE A 107 -6.40 2.26 14.87
C ILE A 107 -5.55 2.48 16.12
N VAL A 108 -5.33 1.43 16.89
CA VAL A 108 -4.41 1.44 18.02
C VAL A 108 -2.96 1.30 17.51
N PRO A 109 -2.08 2.28 17.76
CA PRO A 109 -0.73 2.28 17.19
C PRO A 109 0.26 1.35 17.90
N THR A 110 0.08 1.12 19.22
CA THR A 110 1.06 0.43 20.07
C THR A 110 0.39 -0.38 21.19
N GLY A 111 1.18 -1.24 21.84
CA GLY A 111 0.75 -2.04 22.97
C GLY A 111 -0.07 -3.28 22.58
N LYS A 112 -0.80 -3.83 23.55
CA LYS A 112 -1.50 -5.13 23.44
C LYS A 112 -2.49 -5.21 22.27
N TYR A 113 -3.14 -4.10 21.95
CA TYR A 113 -4.17 -4.03 20.91
C TYR A 113 -3.64 -3.41 19.60
N LYS A 114 -2.31 -3.32 19.40
CA LYS A 114 -1.72 -2.75 18.19
C LYS A 114 -2.36 -3.34 16.92
N GLY A 115 -2.71 -2.48 15.97
CA GLY A 115 -3.33 -2.85 14.70
C GLY A 115 -4.83 -3.15 14.78
N GLN A 116 -5.43 -3.15 15.97
CA GLN A 116 -6.88 -3.26 16.13
C GLN A 116 -7.56 -1.91 15.95
N ALA A 117 -8.81 -1.94 15.51
CA ALA A 117 -9.63 -0.76 15.29
C ALA A 117 -10.52 -0.47 16.50
N TRP A 118 -10.66 0.80 16.83
CA TRP A 118 -11.74 1.27 17.68
C TRP A 118 -13.06 1.15 16.93
N THR A 119 -14.05 0.52 17.58
CA THR A 119 -15.33 0.17 16.94
C THR A 119 -16.47 0.87 17.66
N CYS A 120 -17.39 1.46 16.88
CA CYS A 120 -18.65 1.97 17.39
C CYS A 120 -19.53 0.81 17.88
N ALA A 121 -20.09 0.93 19.08
CA ALA A 121 -21.07 -0.04 19.58
C ALA A 121 -22.44 0.20 18.95
N ARG A 122 -23.31 -0.81 18.91
CA ARG A 122 -24.70 -0.61 18.51
C ARG A 122 -25.47 0.06 19.64
N LYS A 123 -26.38 0.99 19.33
CA LYS A 123 -27.21 1.68 20.34
C LYS A 123 -27.90 0.70 21.31
N GLU A 124 -28.32 -0.47 20.84
CA GLU A 124 -28.98 -1.52 21.62
C GLU A 124 -28.08 -2.14 22.70
N GLU A 125 -26.77 -2.22 22.43
CA GLU A 125 -25.76 -2.76 23.35
C GLU A 125 -25.37 -1.73 24.43
N VAL A 126 -25.64 -0.45 24.18
CA VAL A 126 -25.34 0.61 25.12
C VAL A 126 -26.52 0.76 26.08
N GLY A 127 -26.44 0.04 27.20
CA GLY A 127 -27.47 0.04 28.24
C GLY A 127 -28.00 1.45 28.56
N SER A 128 -29.31 1.61 28.41
CA SER A 128 -30.02 2.85 28.73
C SER A 128 -30.04 3.02 30.26
N SER A 129 -29.31 4.00 30.78
CA SER A 129 -29.48 4.42 32.18
C SER A 129 -30.64 5.42 32.27
N TRP A 130 -31.53 5.23 33.26
CA TRP A 130 -32.78 5.98 33.50
C TRP A 130 -32.66 7.50 33.74
N PHE A 131 -31.49 8.12 33.55
CA PHE A 131 -31.26 9.56 33.73
C PHE A 131 -30.65 10.26 32.51
N GLY A 132 -30.80 9.70 31.31
CA GLY A 132 -30.33 10.36 30.07
C GLY A 132 -28.80 10.45 29.93
N LYS A 133 -28.03 9.85 30.84
CA LYS A 133 -26.59 9.68 30.72
C LYS A 133 -26.31 8.27 30.21
N LEU A 134 -25.84 8.18 28.97
CA LEU A 134 -25.31 6.94 28.41
C LEU A 134 -24.21 6.42 29.36
N GLY A 135 -24.40 5.22 29.93
CA GLY A 135 -23.66 4.76 31.10
C GLY A 135 -22.14 4.87 30.95
N LYS A 136 -21.46 5.27 32.02
CA LYS A 136 -19.98 5.36 32.18
C LYS A 136 -19.24 4.02 31.97
N ARG A 137 -19.94 2.96 31.57
CA ARG A 137 -19.57 1.54 31.82
C ARG A 137 -19.29 0.73 30.57
N THR A 138 -18.93 1.36 29.47
CA THR A 138 -18.59 0.61 28.26
C THR A 138 -17.38 1.23 27.57
N ASP A 139 -16.22 1.06 28.20
CA ASP A 139 -14.94 1.19 27.49
C ASP A 139 -14.78 -0.07 26.63
N PHE A 140 -15.42 -0.05 25.46
CA PHE A 140 -15.35 -1.14 24.51
C PHE A 140 -13.91 -1.28 24.02
N LYS A 141 -13.39 -2.49 24.10
CA LYS A 141 -12.04 -2.80 23.63
C LYS A 141 -12.01 -2.66 22.10
N PRO A 142 -10.85 -2.27 21.53
CA PRO A 142 -10.60 -2.40 20.11
C PRO A 142 -10.92 -3.81 19.61
N SER A 143 -11.31 -3.95 18.35
CA SER A 143 -11.55 -5.23 17.69
C SER A 143 -10.64 -5.41 16.47
N VAL A 144 -10.55 -6.64 15.97
CA VAL A 144 -9.83 -6.95 14.72
C VAL A 144 -10.27 -5.98 13.62
N PHE A 145 -9.29 -5.40 12.92
CA PHE A 145 -9.55 -4.46 11.83
C PHE A 145 -10.24 -5.17 10.67
N ASP A 146 -11.34 -4.59 10.21
CA ASP A 146 -12.07 -4.97 9.01
C ASP A 146 -12.46 -3.68 8.27
N HIS A 147 -11.90 -3.50 7.08
CA HIS A 147 -12.12 -2.31 6.26
C HIS A 147 -13.58 -2.17 5.76
N THR A 148 -14.32 -3.28 5.67
CA THR A 148 -15.72 -3.27 5.24
C THR A 148 -16.68 -2.95 6.39
N ASN A 149 -16.21 -3.06 7.64
CA ASN A 149 -17.03 -2.83 8.82
C ASN A 149 -17.35 -1.34 9.02
N ILE A 150 -18.60 -0.97 8.71
CA ILE A 150 -19.11 0.40 8.85
C ILE A 150 -19.05 0.95 10.29
N TYR A 151 -19.00 0.09 11.31
CA TYR A 151 -18.86 0.50 12.71
C TYR A 151 -17.42 0.87 13.08
N GLN A 152 -16.42 0.44 12.29
CA GLN A 152 -15.03 0.88 12.45
C GLN A 152 -14.73 2.18 11.70
N GLN A 153 -15.67 2.64 10.86
CA GLN A 153 -15.57 3.89 10.13
C GLN A 153 -16.21 5.04 10.91
N MET A 154 -15.42 6.09 11.14
CA MET A 154 -15.83 7.24 11.93
C MET A 154 -15.66 8.52 11.13
N LYS A 155 -16.68 9.38 11.15
CA LYS A 155 -16.61 10.72 10.57
C LYS A 155 -16.26 11.73 11.65
N ILE A 156 -15.25 12.55 11.38
CA ILE A 156 -14.75 13.55 12.30
C ILE A 156 -15.16 14.93 11.79
N GLU A 157 -15.67 15.76 12.70
CA GLU A 157 -16.11 17.12 12.40
C GLU A 157 -15.46 18.09 13.40
N SER A 158 -15.05 19.26 12.93
CA SER A 158 -14.60 20.35 13.81
C SER A 158 -15.82 21.07 14.39
N LYS A 159 -15.86 21.22 15.72
CA LYS A 159 -16.96 21.88 16.43
C LYS A 159 -16.45 22.57 17.70
N HIS A 160 -16.79 23.85 17.87
CA HIS A 160 -16.50 24.65 19.08
C HIS A 160 -15.03 24.65 19.55
N GLY A 161 -14.06 24.74 18.64
CA GLY A 161 -12.63 24.79 19.02
C GLY A 161 -12.02 23.42 19.37
N GLY A 162 -12.60 22.34 18.83
CA GLY A 162 -12.11 20.98 18.97
C GLY A 162 -12.83 20.05 17.99
N PHE A 163 -12.77 18.74 18.22
CA PHE A 163 -13.37 17.73 17.34
C PHE A 163 -14.54 16.99 18.00
N VAL A 164 -15.44 16.50 17.14
CA VAL A 164 -16.50 15.56 17.48
C VAL A 164 -16.47 14.39 16.52
N VAL A 165 -16.78 13.19 17.02
CA VAL A 165 -16.90 11.99 16.21
C VAL A 165 -18.36 11.60 16.02
N LYS A 166 -18.71 11.21 14.80
CA LYS A 166 -19.95 10.51 14.46
C LYS A 166 -19.59 9.14 13.90
N SER A 167 -20.38 8.13 14.25
CA SER A 167 -20.31 6.85 13.55
C SER A 167 -20.81 7.02 12.11
N VAL A 168 -20.21 6.29 11.16
CA VAL A 168 -20.79 6.15 9.82
C VAL A 168 -22.02 5.24 9.88
N ALA A 169 -22.05 4.26 10.78
CA ALA A 169 -23.23 3.45 11.04
C ALA A 169 -24.36 4.29 11.70
N PRO A 170 -25.61 4.26 11.20
CA PRO A 170 -26.71 5.10 11.71
C PRO A 170 -27.07 4.86 13.19
N ASP A 171 -26.87 3.63 13.65
CA ASP A 171 -27.08 3.14 15.00
C ASP A 171 -25.77 3.00 15.80
N GLY A 172 -24.65 3.44 15.23
CA GLY A 172 -23.34 3.35 15.87
C GLY A 172 -23.12 4.43 16.91
N VAL A 173 -22.54 4.02 18.04
CA VAL A 173 -22.16 4.88 19.16
C VAL A 173 -20.64 4.85 19.31
N PRO A 174 -19.93 5.96 19.06
CA PRO A 174 -18.46 6.02 19.17
C PRO A 174 -17.93 5.66 20.56
N PRO A 175 -16.66 5.20 20.66
CA PRO A 175 -15.97 4.98 21.93
C PRO A 175 -16.06 6.19 22.85
N SER A 176 -16.08 5.94 24.17
CA SER A 176 -16.29 6.96 25.21
C SER A 176 -15.33 8.15 25.07
N PHE A 177 -14.05 7.89 24.82
CA PHE A 177 -13.01 8.93 24.68
C PHE A 177 -13.17 9.82 23.43
N LEU A 178 -13.78 9.30 22.36
CA LEU A 178 -14.10 10.06 21.13
C LEU A 178 -15.50 10.69 21.15
N ARG A 179 -16.38 10.19 22.03
CA ARG A 179 -17.76 10.65 22.19
C ARG A 179 -17.87 11.94 22.98
N LYS A 180 -16.96 12.16 23.95
CA LYS A 180 -16.93 13.40 24.74
C LYS A 180 -16.68 14.58 23.81
N SER A 181 -17.44 15.65 23.98
CA SER A 181 -17.37 16.80 23.08
C SER A 181 -16.04 17.54 23.20
N CYS A 182 -15.54 18.02 22.07
CA CYS A 182 -14.43 18.97 21.96
C CYS A 182 -13.07 18.42 22.43
N TRP A 183 -12.72 17.20 21.99
CA TRP A 183 -11.35 16.68 22.13
C TRP A 183 -10.41 17.29 21.09
N ASN A 184 -9.11 17.27 21.37
CA ASN A 184 -8.07 17.85 20.52
C ASN A 184 -7.04 16.80 20.10
N ILE A 185 -6.28 17.09 19.05
CA ILE A 185 -5.15 16.26 18.61
C ILE A 185 -3.84 16.98 18.84
N PHE A 186 -2.85 16.23 19.30
CA PHE A 186 -1.47 16.63 19.34
C PHE A 186 -0.63 15.66 18.50
N TYR A 187 0.36 16.21 17.80
CA TYR A 187 1.38 15.44 17.11
C TYR A 187 2.70 15.69 17.82
N ASN A 188 3.46 14.63 18.09
CA ASN A 188 4.80 14.73 18.65
C ASN A 188 5.81 14.22 17.63
N ASP A 189 7.03 14.74 17.64
CA ASP A 189 8.10 14.29 16.74
C ASP A 189 8.44 12.82 16.93
N SER A 190 8.33 12.30 18.17
CA SER A 190 8.47 10.87 18.46
C SER A 190 7.44 9.97 17.77
N ASN A 191 6.35 10.56 17.26
CA ASN A 191 5.25 9.85 16.63
C ASN A 191 5.34 9.89 15.09
N ASN A 192 6.41 10.46 14.52
CA ASN A 192 6.62 10.50 13.08
C ASN A 192 6.88 9.09 12.53
N LEU A 193 6.23 8.77 11.41
CA LEU A 193 6.30 7.47 10.74
C LEU A 193 7.31 7.44 9.58
N ASN A 194 8.12 8.49 9.41
CA ASN A 194 9.26 8.60 8.50
C ASN A 194 8.95 8.16 7.06
N PHE A 195 8.04 8.87 6.40
CA PHE A 195 7.72 8.61 4.99
C PHE A 195 8.92 8.98 4.10
N HIS A 196 9.32 8.10 3.18
CA HIS A 196 10.48 8.32 2.29
C HIS A 196 10.18 9.15 1.04
N GLY A 197 8.99 9.77 0.94
CA GLY A 197 8.67 10.71 -0.13
C GLY A 197 7.19 10.76 -0.47
N GLU A 198 6.88 11.42 -1.59
CA GLU A 198 5.52 11.49 -2.12
C GLU A 198 5.19 10.24 -2.95
N ALA A 199 4.01 9.67 -2.73
CA ALA A 199 3.42 8.62 -3.52
C ALA A 199 2.30 9.19 -4.39
N SER A 200 2.61 9.50 -5.65
CA SER A 200 1.65 10.10 -6.59
C SER A 200 0.61 9.10 -7.14
N GLY A 201 0.84 7.80 -6.94
CA GLY A 201 0.08 6.73 -7.56
C GLY A 201 0.67 6.29 -8.89
N LEU A 202 -0.17 5.87 -9.83
CA LEU A 202 0.25 5.39 -11.14
C LEU A 202 0.66 6.55 -12.04
N ASN A 203 1.84 6.47 -12.65
CA ASN A 203 2.27 7.36 -13.72
C ASN A 203 1.96 6.71 -15.09
N THR A 204 0.75 6.93 -15.58
CA THR A 204 0.26 6.34 -16.84
C THR A 204 1.15 6.70 -18.03
N SER A 205 1.62 7.95 -18.12
CA SER A 205 2.49 8.41 -19.21
C SER A 205 3.83 7.69 -19.22
N LEU A 206 4.42 7.45 -18.05
CA LEU A 206 5.68 6.70 -17.94
C LEU A 206 5.47 5.22 -18.23
N ARG A 207 4.41 4.61 -17.65
CA ARG A 207 4.02 3.21 -17.91
C ARG A 207 3.81 2.89 -19.39
N LEU A 208 3.27 3.84 -20.16
CA LEU A 208 3.02 3.68 -21.60
C LEU A 208 4.29 3.73 -22.46
N ARG A 209 5.35 4.41 -21.99
CA ARG A 209 6.61 4.54 -22.77
C ARG A 209 7.40 3.23 -22.84
N LEU A 210 7.18 2.34 -21.86
CA LEU A 210 7.94 1.10 -21.63
C LEU A 210 9.44 1.35 -21.38
N PRO A 211 10.14 0.44 -20.68
CA PRO A 211 11.59 0.49 -20.57
C PRO A 211 12.24 0.36 -21.95
N ASN A 212 13.35 1.06 -22.17
CA ASN A 212 14.10 0.93 -23.43
C ASN A 212 14.83 -0.42 -23.46
N LEU A 213 14.46 -1.28 -24.41
CA LEU A 213 15.05 -2.62 -24.56
C LEU A 213 16.57 -2.58 -24.81
N MET A 214 17.10 -1.51 -25.42
CA MET A 214 18.54 -1.40 -25.69
C MET A 214 19.40 -1.40 -24.43
N ASN A 215 18.83 -1.04 -23.28
CA ASN A 215 19.54 -1.04 -22.00
C ASN A 215 19.73 -2.45 -21.41
N TYR A 216 19.04 -3.46 -21.95
CA TYR A 216 19.07 -4.84 -21.46
C TYR A 216 20.03 -5.67 -22.31
N PRO A 217 21.21 -6.06 -21.81
CA PRO A 217 22.13 -6.91 -22.57
C PRO A 217 21.54 -8.31 -22.80
N ILE A 218 21.91 -8.96 -23.91
CA ILE A 218 21.64 -10.40 -24.07
C ILE A 218 22.61 -11.13 -23.14
N SER A 219 22.09 -12.01 -22.28
CA SER A 219 22.93 -12.67 -21.28
C SER A 219 24.04 -13.50 -21.93
N SER A 220 25.32 -13.20 -21.62
CA SER A 220 26.40 -14.14 -21.93
C SER A 220 26.27 -15.36 -21.01
N ASN A 221 26.60 -16.54 -21.50
CA ASN A 221 26.57 -17.76 -20.69
C ASN A 221 27.43 -17.59 -19.42
N HIS A 222 26.78 -17.27 -18.30
CA HIS A 222 27.12 -17.57 -16.89
C HIS A 222 26.53 -16.62 -15.85
N ASP A 223 25.92 -15.48 -16.21
CA ASP A 223 25.34 -14.57 -15.21
C ASP A 223 23.83 -14.36 -15.44
N HIS A 224 23.01 -14.94 -14.56
CA HIS A 224 21.57 -14.64 -14.44
C HIS A 224 21.31 -13.46 -13.48
N SER A 225 22.31 -12.64 -13.18
CA SER A 225 22.23 -11.50 -12.25
C SER A 225 22.92 -10.29 -12.88
N ASN A 226 22.41 -9.06 -12.96
CA ASN A 226 21.34 -8.37 -12.27
C ASN A 226 20.76 -7.35 -13.27
N ASN A 227 19.49 -7.48 -13.66
CA ASN A 227 18.78 -6.43 -14.42
C ASN A 227 18.28 -5.29 -13.52
N ASP A 228 18.71 -5.25 -12.25
CA ASP A 228 18.21 -4.35 -11.21
C ASP A 228 18.40 -2.86 -11.57
N GLY A 229 19.46 -2.54 -12.33
CA GLY A 229 19.74 -1.16 -12.78
C GLY A 229 18.84 -0.62 -13.90
N ASN A 230 18.02 -1.47 -14.53
CA ASN A 230 17.14 -1.08 -15.64
C ASN A 230 15.66 -1.07 -15.25
N ILE A 231 15.34 -1.26 -13.98
CA ILE A 231 13.96 -1.26 -13.50
C ILE A 231 13.42 0.18 -13.52
N VAL A 232 12.28 0.38 -14.17
CA VAL A 232 11.60 1.68 -14.22
C VAL A 232 10.43 1.66 -13.25
N GLU A 233 10.47 2.49 -12.21
CA GLU A 233 9.32 2.70 -11.32
C GLU A 233 8.25 3.54 -12.03
N VAL A 234 7.08 2.97 -12.23
CA VAL A 234 5.94 3.61 -12.90
C VAL A 234 4.75 3.86 -11.99
N GLY A 235 4.84 3.49 -10.72
CA GLY A 235 3.86 3.88 -9.71
C GLY A 235 4.36 3.65 -8.30
N LYS A 236 3.86 4.49 -7.37
CA LYS A 236 4.18 4.42 -5.95
C LYS A 236 2.96 4.67 -5.08
N TRP A 237 2.78 3.84 -4.06
CA TRP A 237 1.73 3.93 -3.04
C TRP A 237 2.27 3.55 -1.66
N TYR A 238 1.53 3.90 -0.62
CA TYR A 238 1.70 3.38 0.72
C TYR A 238 0.58 2.40 1.08
N CYS A 239 0.93 1.37 1.86
CA CYS A 239 -0.02 0.42 2.43
C CYS A 239 0.11 0.44 3.97
N PRO A 240 -0.92 0.90 4.70
CA PRO A 240 -0.94 0.76 6.15
C PRO A 240 -0.82 -0.72 6.55
N SER A 241 -0.10 -1.01 7.63
CA SER A 241 0.09 -2.37 8.13
C SER A 241 -1.19 -3.10 8.54
N VAL A 242 -2.30 -2.40 8.80
CA VAL A 242 -3.59 -3.09 8.98
C VAL A 242 -4.08 -3.83 7.72
N PHE A 243 -3.51 -3.54 6.54
CA PHE A 243 -3.79 -4.23 5.27
C PHE A 243 -2.70 -5.24 4.87
N VAL A 244 -1.65 -5.43 5.70
CA VAL A 244 -0.51 -6.31 5.45
C VAL A 244 -0.18 -7.10 6.71
N ARG A 245 -0.17 -8.43 6.64
CA ARG A 245 0.22 -9.30 7.76
C ARG A 245 1.56 -9.95 7.44
N GLU A 246 2.59 -9.62 8.21
CA GLU A 246 3.83 -10.39 8.19
C GLU A 246 3.77 -11.40 9.35
N GLU A 247 3.79 -12.69 9.03
CA GLU A 247 4.11 -13.71 10.01
C GLU A 247 5.63 -13.70 10.18
N VAL A 248 6.08 -13.26 11.36
CA VAL A 248 7.50 -13.24 11.71
C VAL A 248 7.73 -14.32 12.75
N LEU A 249 8.60 -15.27 12.45
CA LEU A 249 9.09 -16.29 13.37
C LEU A 249 9.83 -15.64 14.55
N ASN A 250 9.13 -15.43 15.68
CA ASN A 250 9.64 -15.17 17.05
C ASN A 250 10.92 -14.31 17.22
N ASP A 251 11.31 -13.53 16.22
CA ASP A 251 12.47 -12.67 16.25
C ASP A 251 12.00 -11.31 16.76
N HIS A 252 12.25 -11.09 18.03
CA HIS A 252 11.92 -9.85 18.71
C HIS A 252 12.63 -8.62 18.13
N SER A 253 13.61 -8.79 17.23
CA SER A 253 14.33 -7.70 16.57
C SER A 253 13.60 -7.11 15.36
N VAL A 254 12.68 -7.85 14.74
CA VAL A 254 11.94 -7.40 13.56
C VAL A 254 10.61 -6.79 14.00
N HIS A 255 10.51 -5.47 13.91
CA HIS A 255 9.27 -4.77 14.17
C HIS A 255 8.54 -4.49 12.85
N PRO A 256 7.32 -5.02 12.66
CA PRO A 256 6.54 -4.72 11.47
C PRO A 256 6.31 -3.21 11.38
N SER A 257 6.61 -2.67 10.20
CA SER A 257 6.48 -1.25 9.90
C SER A 257 5.02 -0.82 9.99
N SER A 258 4.76 0.44 10.34
CA SER A 258 3.38 0.98 10.33
C SER A 258 2.85 1.17 8.92
N PHE A 259 3.75 1.42 7.97
CA PHE A 259 3.44 1.51 6.56
C PHE A 259 4.42 0.63 5.77
N TYR A 260 3.99 0.24 4.59
CA TYR A 260 4.81 -0.39 3.56
C TYR A 260 4.77 0.49 2.32
N GLU A 261 5.88 0.55 1.60
CA GLU A 261 5.89 1.10 0.25
C GLU A 261 5.45 0.01 -0.72
N MET A 262 4.59 0.37 -1.66
CA MET A 262 4.21 -0.49 -2.79
C MET A 262 4.57 0.24 -4.07
N ASN A 263 5.50 -0.33 -4.82
CA ASN A 263 5.96 0.21 -6.09
C ASN A 263 5.45 -0.67 -7.23
N LEU A 264 5.06 -0.06 -8.34
CA LEU A 264 4.86 -0.75 -9.61
C LEU A 264 6.08 -0.49 -10.47
N GLU A 265 6.83 -1.54 -10.73
CA GLU A 265 8.09 -1.57 -11.45
C GLU A 265 7.87 -2.20 -12.83
N GLN A 266 8.56 -1.68 -13.87
CA GLN A 266 8.56 -2.23 -15.22
C GLN A 266 9.98 -2.59 -15.65
N TYR A 267 10.14 -3.78 -16.23
CA TYR A 267 11.40 -4.21 -16.84
C TYR A 267 11.20 -5.28 -17.92
N TRP A 268 12.24 -5.53 -18.71
CA TRP A 268 12.28 -6.62 -19.68
C TRP A 268 12.96 -7.86 -19.08
N GLU A 269 12.30 -9.01 -19.18
CA GLU A 269 12.86 -10.31 -18.79
C GLU A 269 13.19 -11.13 -20.04
N GLU A 270 14.41 -11.64 -20.14
CA GLU A 270 14.84 -12.52 -21.23
C GLU A 270 14.16 -13.90 -21.09
N ILE A 271 13.37 -14.28 -22.09
CA ILE A 271 12.66 -15.58 -22.12
C ILE A 271 13.32 -16.57 -23.06
N TYR A 272 14.12 -16.10 -24.01
CA TYR A 272 14.83 -16.92 -24.98
C TYR A 272 16.11 -16.22 -25.43
N LYS A 273 17.14 -17.03 -25.68
CA LYS A 273 18.37 -16.59 -26.34
C LYS A 273 18.83 -17.61 -27.36
N SER A 274 19.49 -17.12 -28.39
CA SER A 274 20.23 -17.93 -29.37
C SER A 274 21.53 -17.23 -29.68
N GLU A 275 22.61 -17.98 -29.77
CA GLU A 275 23.89 -17.49 -30.29
C GLU A 275 24.14 -18.15 -31.64
N TYR A 276 24.81 -17.43 -32.54
CA TYR A 276 25.22 -17.99 -33.82
C TYR A 276 26.45 -18.88 -33.59
N ASP A 277 26.30 -20.18 -33.84
CA ASP A 277 27.40 -21.14 -33.75
C ASP A 277 28.12 -21.22 -35.11
N ASN A 278 29.40 -20.87 -35.12
CA ASN A 278 30.25 -20.96 -36.31
C ASN A 278 30.67 -22.42 -36.61
N ASP A 279 30.48 -23.39 -35.69
CA ASP A 279 31.31 -24.60 -35.68
C ASP A 279 30.61 -25.94 -35.92
N VAL A 280 29.31 -25.98 -36.29
CA VAL A 280 28.68 -27.29 -36.61
C VAL A 280 27.80 -27.25 -37.85
N THR A 281 28.12 -28.20 -38.74
CA THR A 281 27.36 -28.76 -39.85
C THR A 281 25.87 -28.98 -39.56
N GLN A 282 25.06 -27.92 -39.51
CA GLN A 282 23.61 -28.00 -39.59
C GLN A 282 23.15 -27.69 -41.02
N GLY A 283 22.67 -28.75 -41.68
CA GLY A 283 22.22 -28.71 -43.07
C GLY A 283 21.05 -27.75 -43.29
N HIS A 284 21.06 -27.11 -44.46
CA HIS A 284 19.91 -26.57 -45.22
C HIS A 284 18.78 -25.81 -44.49
N GLY A 285 18.98 -25.35 -43.26
CA GLY A 285 18.12 -24.37 -42.58
C GLY A 285 18.52 -22.95 -42.97
N ASN A 286 17.53 -22.05 -43.10
CA ASN A 286 17.79 -20.64 -43.37
C ASN A 286 18.48 -19.99 -42.16
N LYS A 287 19.81 -19.82 -42.23
CA LYS A 287 20.69 -19.32 -41.15
C LYS A 287 20.32 -17.94 -40.58
N ASN A 288 19.40 -17.24 -41.25
CA ASN A 288 18.91 -15.93 -40.85
C ASN A 288 17.55 -15.99 -40.14
N THR A 289 17.03 -17.17 -39.79
CA THR A 289 15.73 -17.31 -39.13
C THR A 289 15.88 -17.96 -37.76
N VAL A 290 15.36 -17.31 -36.72
CA VAL A 290 15.27 -17.85 -35.36
C VAL A 290 13.82 -18.12 -35.02
N VAL A 291 13.54 -19.34 -34.52
CA VAL A 291 12.21 -19.74 -34.05
C VAL A 291 12.23 -19.79 -32.53
N VAL A 292 11.49 -18.87 -31.92
CA VAL A 292 11.25 -18.84 -30.47
C VAL A 292 10.04 -19.71 -30.17
N SER A 293 10.18 -20.63 -29.22
CA SER A 293 9.07 -21.44 -28.69
C SER A 293 9.32 -21.75 -27.21
N GLN A 294 8.91 -20.84 -26.33
CA GLN A 294 9.17 -20.94 -24.88
C GLN A 294 7.89 -20.96 -24.07
N VAL A 295 7.85 -21.78 -23.03
CA VAL A 295 6.76 -21.75 -22.04
C VAL A 295 7.14 -20.75 -20.96
N VAL A 296 6.26 -19.78 -20.72
CA VAL A 296 6.50 -18.66 -19.81
C VAL A 296 5.41 -18.65 -18.73
N GLU A 297 5.81 -18.62 -17.47
CA GLU A 297 4.91 -18.37 -16.33
C GLU A 297 4.40 -16.92 -16.38
N LYS A 298 3.09 -16.73 -16.44
CA LYS A 298 2.41 -15.42 -16.49
C LYS A 298 2.54 -14.67 -15.18
N GLN A 299 2.53 -15.38 -14.06
CA GLN A 299 2.61 -14.82 -12.71
C GLN A 299 3.59 -15.61 -11.85
N SER A 300 4.44 -14.89 -11.12
CA SER A 300 5.36 -15.45 -10.13
C SER A 300 5.46 -14.57 -8.90
N PHE A 301 5.78 -15.17 -7.76
CA PHE A 301 5.87 -14.46 -6.47
C PHE A 301 7.25 -14.68 -5.86
N MET A 302 7.75 -13.65 -5.16
CA MET A 302 8.95 -13.77 -4.36
C MET A 302 8.71 -13.22 -2.96
N LEU A 303 9.14 -13.95 -1.95
CA LEU A 303 9.10 -13.55 -0.55
C LEU A 303 10.55 -13.35 -0.08
N PHE A 304 10.87 -12.15 0.40
CA PHE A 304 12.24 -11.77 0.77
C PHE A 304 13.32 -12.07 -0.29
N GLY A 305 12.94 -12.00 -1.58
CA GLY A 305 13.84 -12.28 -2.71
C GLY A 305 13.91 -13.75 -3.15
N GLU A 306 13.24 -14.66 -2.43
CA GLU A 306 13.19 -16.09 -2.77
C GLU A 306 11.84 -16.49 -3.37
N LYS A 307 11.81 -17.54 -4.18
CA LYS A 307 10.58 -18.00 -4.85
C LYS A 307 9.50 -18.34 -3.82
N ALA A 308 8.30 -17.80 -4.03
CA ALA A 308 7.14 -17.99 -3.18
C ALA A 308 5.93 -18.53 -3.96
N VAL A 309 4.98 -19.09 -3.22
CA VAL A 309 3.70 -19.58 -3.71
C VAL A 309 2.56 -18.93 -2.93
N LYS A 310 1.41 -18.78 -3.60
CA LYS A 310 0.15 -18.46 -2.93
C LYS A 310 -0.39 -19.72 -2.25
N TYR A 311 -0.82 -19.61 -1.00
CA TYR A 311 -1.45 -20.73 -0.28
C TYR A 311 -2.74 -20.28 0.42
N GLU A 312 -3.60 -21.25 0.72
CA GLU A 312 -4.81 -21.04 1.51
C GLU A 312 -4.50 -21.33 2.98
N THR A 313 -5.01 -20.50 3.88
CA THR A 313 -4.96 -20.79 5.32
C THR A 313 -6.22 -21.54 5.71
N ASN A 314 -6.07 -22.59 6.52
CA ASN A 314 -7.20 -23.39 7.00
C ASN A 314 -8.04 -22.59 8.02
N GLY A 315 -8.96 -21.74 7.54
CA GLY A 315 -10.20 -21.34 8.21
C GLY A 315 -10.10 -20.67 9.60
N GLY A 316 -9.02 -19.96 9.90
CA GLY A 316 -8.96 -19.12 11.11
C GLY A 316 -9.84 -17.87 10.97
N VAL A 317 -10.34 -17.31 12.08
CA VAL A 317 -11.10 -16.05 12.07
C VAL A 317 -10.25 -14.95 11.41
N GLY A 318 -10.65 -14.50 10.21
CA GLY A 318 -9.93 -13.51 9.39
C GLY A 318 -9.06 -14.09 8.26
N SER A 319 -9.11 -15.40 7.96
CA SER A 319 -8.42 -16.02 6.83
C SER A 319 -8.93 -15.51 5.47
N ASP A 320 -10.23 -15.28 5.36
CA ASP A 320 -10.89 -14.96 4.08
C ASP A 320 -10.63 -13.51 3.63
N GLU A 321 -10.09 -12.68 4.53
CA GLU A 321 -9.80 -11.27 4.27
C GLU A 321 -8.38 -11.03 3.71
N PHE A 322 -7.52 -12.05 3.72
CA PHE A 322 -6.12 -11.95 3.31
C PHE A 322 -5.73 -13.06 2.35
N VAL A 323 -4.99 -12.69 1.31
CA VAL A 323 -4.31 -13.63 0.41
C VAL A 323 -2.89 -13.85 0.92
N TRP A 324 -2.53 -15.10 1.17
CA TRP A 324 -1.26 -15.48 1.79
C TRP A 324 -0.22 -15.98 0.79
N PHE A 325 1.03 -15.59 1.03
CA PHE A 325 2.21 -15.93 0.25
C PHE A 325 3.29 -16.49 1.18
N GLY A 326 3.91 -17.59 0.77
CA GLY A 326 4.91 -18.31 1.57
C GLY A 326 5.85 -19.10 0.69
N HIS A 327 6.91 -19.65 1.29
CA HIS A 327 7.79 -20.57 0.58
C HIS A 327 7.06 -21.88 0.26
N ALA A 328 7.51 -22.60 -0.77
CA ALA A 328 6.86 -23.83 -1.24
C ALA A 328 6.85 -24.95 -0.18
N GLU A 329 7.85 -24.98 0.68
CA GLU A 329 7.86 -25.77 1.92
C GLU A 329 7.56 -24.82 3.08
N PRO A 330 6.28 -24.68 3.45
CA PRO A 330 5.90 -23.71 4.47
C PRO A 330 6.47 -24.13 5.83
N THR A 331 7.42 -23.35 6.33
CA THR A 331 7.70 -23.31 7.76
C THR A 331 6.61 -22.45 8.41
N GLU A 332 5.98 -22.96 9.47
CA GLU A 332 4.97 -22.20 10.23
C GLU A 332 5.56 -20.84 10.63
N GLY A 333 4.85 -19.75 10.32
CA GLY A 333 5.21 -18.41 10.77
C GLY A 333 6.17 -17.63 9.86
N ASN A 334 6.30 -17.98 8.57
CA ASN A 334 7.15 -17.26 7.61
C ASN A 334 6.39 -16.90 6.31
N GLY A 335 5.18 -16.37 6.46
CA GLY A 335 4.31 -15.96 5.36
C GLY A 335 3.94 -14.47 5.40
N VAL A 336 3.49 -13.95 4.26
CA VAL A 336 2.96 -12.58 4.15
C VAL A 336 1.55 -12.62 3.58
N GLY A 337 0.62 -12.00 4.29
CA GLY A 337 -0.76 -11.80 3.89
C GLY A 337 -0.99 -10.40 3.35
N LEU A 338 -1.53 -10.29 2.14
CA LEU A 338 -2.08 -9.03 1.62
C LEU A 338 -3.60 -9.06 1.74
N SER A 339 -4.19 -8.00 2.29
CA SER A 339 -5.65 -7.88 2.34
C SER A 339 -6.26 -7.97 0.93
N VAL A 340 -7.46 -8.53 0.84
CA VAL A 340 -8.21 -8.65 -0.43
C VAL A 340 -8.34 -7.29 -1.13
N ALA A 341 -8.56 -6.20 -0.39
CA ALA A 341 -8.62 -4.85 -0.95
C ALA A 341 -7.33 -4.43 -1.68
N VAL A 342 -6.15 -4.79 -1.15
CA VAL A 342 -4.87 -4.51 -1.82
C VAL A 342 -4.72 -5.40 -3.07
N MET A 343 -5.08 -6.68 -2.97
CA MET A 343 -5.01 -7.61 -4.10
C MET A 343 -5.93 -7.21 -5.26
N GLU A 344 -7.17 -6.82 -4.97
CA GLU A 344 -8.12 -6.32 -5.96
C GLU A 344 -7.62 -5.03 -6.61
N LYS A 345 -7.00 -4.14 -5.83
CA LYS A 345 -6.38 -2.93 -6.36
C LYS A 345 -5.24 -3.25 -7.34
N MET A 346 -4.37 -4.19 -6.99
CA MET A 346 -3.27 -4.65 -7.86
C MET A 346 -3.83 -5.25 -9.14
N LYS A 347 -4.85 -6.12 -9.04
CA LYS A 347 -5.53 -6.73 -10.18
C LYS A 347 -6.12 -5.68 -11.12
N CYS A 348 -6.85 -4.70 -10.59
CA CYS A 348 -7.41 -3.59 -11.37
C CYS A 348 -6.32 -2.81 -12.14
N ILE A 349 -5.19 -2.49 -11.49
CA ILE A 349 -4.07 -1.81 -12.16
C ILE A 349 -3.47 -2.67 -13.30
N GLN A 350 -3.38 -4.00 -13.11
CA GLN A 350 -2.87 -4.93 -14.12
C GLN A 350 -3.81 -5.04 -15.32
N GLU A 351 -5.11 -5.17 -15.08
CA GLU A 351 -6.14 -5.21 -16.13
C GLU A 351 -6.15 -3.90 -16.94
N LEU A 352 -6.05 -2.74 -16.28
CA LEU A 352 -5.87 -1.44 -16.94
C LEU A 352 -4.59 -1.36 -17.78
N GLY A 353 -3.57 -2.15 -17.44
CA GLY A 353 -2.33 -2.27 -18.21
C GLY A 353 -2.40 -3.24 -19.38
N GLY A 354 -3.53 -3.92 -19.56
CA GLY A 354 -3.72 -4.95 -20.58
C GLY A 354 -3.15 -6.32 -20.21
N TRP A 355 -2.90 -6.60 -18.93
CA TRP A 355 -2.56 -7.94 -18.46
C TRP A 355 -3.83 -8.76 -18.21
N SER A 356 -3.85 -10.00 -18.69
CA SER A 356 -4.97 -10.93 -18.48
C SER A 356 -4.49 -12.19 -17.75
N GLY A 357 -5.02 -12.40 -16.54
CA GLY A 357 -4.77 -13.60 -15.74
C GLY A 357 -5.65 -14.80 -16.09
N GLU A 358 -6.39 -14.76 -17.18
CA GLU A 358 -7.29 -15.84 -17.59
C GLU A 358 -6.51 -17.07 -18.10
N GLY A 359 -7.06 -18.26 -17.83
CA GLY A 359 -6.50 -19.55 -18.20
C GLY A 359 -5.32 -19.98 -17.35
N ASP A 360 -4.51 -20.90 -17.86
CA ASP A 360 -3.37 -21.47 -17.13
C ASP A 360 -2.31 -20.40 -16.81
N ASN A 361 -1.65 -20.54 -15.67
CA ASN A 361 -0.55 -19.65 -15.25
C ASN A 361 0.69 -19.79 -16.13
N ALA A 362 0.76 -20.75 -17.05
CA ALA A 362 1.84 -20.88 -18.02
C ALA A 362 1.26 -20.88 -19.42
N ALA A 363 1.91 -20.17 -20.35
CA ALA A 363 1.54 -20.19 -21.76
C ALA A 363 2.78 -20.17 -22.66
N ARG A 364 2.63 -20.72 -23.86
CA ARG A 364 3.71 -20.79 -24.84
C ARG A 364 3.77 -19.51 -25.68
N VAL A 365 4.93 -18.87 -25.71
CA VAL A 365 5.27 -17.76 -26.60
C VAL A 365 5.97 -18.34 -27.82
N THR A 366 5.35 -18.17 -29.00
CA THR A 366 5.92 -18.58 -30.28
C THR A 366 6.15 -17.37 -31.19
N LYS A 367 7.36 -17.24 -31.74
CA LYS A 367 7.71 -16.14 -32.64
C LYS A 367 8.74 -16.60 -33.66
N VAL A 368 8.66 -16.11 -34.89
CA VAL A 368 9.64 -16.38 -35.95
C VAL A 368 10.24 -15.06 -36.37
N GLU A 369 11.52 -14.89 -36.06
CA GLU A 369 12.27 -13.67 -36.34
C GLU A 369 13.26 -13.92 -37.47
N LYS A 370 13.33 -12.98 -38.41
CA LYS A 370 14.30 -13.02 -39.52
C LYS A 370 15.30 -11.91 -39.33
N PHE A 371 16.57 -12.25 -39.43
CA PHE A 371 17.66 -11.29 -39.42
C PHE A 371 17.79 -10.65 -40.81
N GLU A 372 17.67 -9.32 -40.85
CA GLU A 372 17.70 -8.51 -42.08
C GLU A 372 19.01 -7.71 -42.25
N GLY A 373 19.98 -7.86 -41.34
CA GLY A 373 21.25 -7.17 -41.42
C GLY A 373 22.16 -7.71 -42.53
N ASN A 374 23.09 -6.85 -42.99
CA ASN A 374 24.04 -7.20 -44.05
C ASN A 374 25.24 -8.03 -43.56
N HIS A 375 25.51 -8.01 -42.25
CA HIS A 375 26.60 -8.73 -41.58
C HIS A 375 26.07 -10.01 -40.92
N GLY A 376 26.94 -10.89 -40.43
CA GLY A 376 26.48 -11.99 -39.57
C GLY A 376 25.85 -11.45 -38.29
N TRP A 377 24.86 -12.17 -37.75
CA TRP A 377 24.39 -11.93 -36.38
C TRP A 377 25.16 -12.85 -35.44
N LYS A 378 25.43 -12.36 -34.23
CA LYS A 378 26.14 -13.09 -33.18
C LYS A 378 25.20 -13.61 -32.12
N ARG A 379 24.27 -12.78 -31.66
CA ARG A 379 23.29 -13.14 -30.63
C ARG A 379 21.90 -12.65 -30.97
N PHE A 380 20.93 -13.39 -30.49
CA PHE A 380 19.52 -13.08 -30.53
C PHE A 380 18.93 -13.24 -29.14
N GLY A 381 18.12 -12.26 -28.71
CA GLY A 381 17.40 -12.30 -27.44
C GLY A 381 15.93 -11.98 -27.65
N CYS A 382 15.05 -12.71 -26.97
CA CYS A 382 13.62 -12.46 -26.90
C CYS A 382 13.24 -12.13 -25.46
N PHE A 383 12.51 -11.05 -25.28
CA PHE A 383 12.18 -10.46 -23.98
C PHE A 383 10.69 -10.26 -23.84
N VAL A 384 10.18 -10.46 -22.63
CA VAL A 384 8.80 -10.14 -22.25
C VAL A 384 8.78 -8.98 -21.29
N LEU A 385 7.79 -8.09 -21.41
CA LEU A 385 7.60 -7.03 -20.43
C LEU A 385 7.06 -7.65 -19.14
N VAL A 386 7.71 -7.34 -18.02
CA VAL A 386 7.25 -7.70 -16.69
C VAL A 386 6.83 -6.43 -15.95
N GLU A 387 5.67 -6.50 -15.31
CA GLU A 387 5.25 -5.54 -14.31
C GLU A 387 5.31 -6.19 -12.94
N ARG A 388 6.11 -5.61 -12.04
CA ARG A 388 6.34 -6.11 -10.68
C ARG A 388 5.69 -5.18 -9.69
N PHE A 389 4.83 -5.72 -8.83
CA PHE A 389 4.48 -5.04 -7.59
C PHE A 389 5.49 -5.42 -6.51
N ALA A 390 6.28 -4.45 -6.05
CA ALA A 390 7.25 -4.63 -4.98
C ALA A 390 6.73 -3.98 -3.69
N LEU A 391 6.44 -4.81 -2.69
CA LEU A 391 6.08 -4.40 -1.34
C LEU A 391 7.34 -4.35 -0.47
N ARG A 392 7.67 -3.17 0.04
CA ARG A 392 8.85 -2.93 0.86
C ARG A 392 8.46 -2.40 2.23
N ARG A 393 9.19 -2.80 3.27
CA ARG A 393 9.17 -2.10 4.55
C ARG A 393 9.68 -0.67 4.37
N MET A 394 9.44 0.19 5.36
CA MET A 394 9.94 1.57 5.30
C MET A 394 11.47 1.61 5.22
N ASP A 395 12.18 0.67 5.85
CA ASP A 395 13.65 0.57 5.74
C ASP A 395 14.18 0.15 4.35
N GLY A 396 13.28 -0.09 3.37
CA GLY A 396 13.62 -0.49 2.00
C GLY A 396 13.66 -2.02 1.78
N THR A 397 13.55 -2.82 2.84
CA THR A 397 13.59 -4.29 2.74
C THR A 397 12.43 -4.79 1.89
N LEU A 398 12.75 -5.55 0.82
CA LEU A 398 11.73 -6.22 0.00
C LEU A 398 11.09 -7.35 0.81
N VAL A 399 9.77 -7.27 0.96
CA VAL A 399 8.97 -8.28 1.66
C VAL A 399 8.32 -9.23 0.66
N LEU A 400 7.61 -8.68 -0.32
CA LEU A 400 6.89 -9.45 -1.33
C LEU A 400 7.06 -8.79 -2.70
N ALA A 401 7.36 -9.58 -3.71
CA ALA A 401 7.26 -9.17 -5.11
C ALA A 401 6.22 -10.05 -5.83
N CYS A 402 5.37 -9.43 -6.64
CA CYS A 402 4.42 -10.12 -7.51
C CYS A 402 4.67 -9.69 -8.95
N ASP A 403 5.16 -10.61 -9.77
CA ASP A 403 5.53 -10.37 -11.16
C ASP A 403 4.40 -10.80 -12.09
N TYR A 404 4.09 -9.93 -13.05
CA TYR A 404 3.04 -10.13 -14.04
C TYR A 404 3.68 -9.96 -15.42
N LYS A 405 3.83 -11.08 -16.16
CA LYS A 405 4.44 -11.10 -17.49
C LYS A 405 3.39 -10.83 -18.55
N HIS A 406 3.58 -9.76 -19.32
CA HIS A 406 2.68 -9.34 -20.40
C HIS A 406 3.04 -10.11 -21.68
N LEU A 407 2.49 -11.32 -21.85
CA LEU A 407 2.83 -12.18 -23.01
C LEU A 407 2.42 -11.58 -24.37
N ASN A 408 1.56 -10.57 -24.38
CA ASN A 408 1.21 -9.75 -25.54
C ASN A 408 2.24 -8.64 -25.84
N LYS A 409 3.21 -8.39 -24.96
CA LYS A 409 4.28 -7.40 -25.09
C LYS A 409 5.63 -8.11 -25.07
N VAL A 410 5.99 -8.64 -26.24
CA VAL A 410 7.24 -9.37 -26.46
C VAL A 410 8.08 -8.63 -27.50
N GLN A 411 9.33 -8.33 -27.18
CA GLN A 411 10.28 -7.69 -28.08
C GLN A 411 11.51 -8.56 -28.28
N CYS A 412 12.13 -8.45 -29.45
CA CYS A 412 13.32 -9.20 -29.80
C CYS A 412 14.41 -8.23 -30.26
N LYS A 413 15.67 -8.59 -30.04
CA LYS A 413 16.81 -7.84 -30.56
C LYS A 413 17.92 -8.76 -31.02
N TRP A 414 18.71 -8.24 -31.94
CA TRP A 414 19.87 -8.89 -32.53
C TRP A 414 21.14 -8.12 -32.16
N GLU A 415 22.21 -8.83 -31.88
CA GLU A 415 23.58 -8.29 -31.80
C GLU A 415 24.36 -8.83 -33.01
N SER A 416 25.02 -7.96 -33.77
CA SER A 416 25.84 -8.32 -34.94
C SER A 416 27.33 -8.15 -34.64
N ASP A 417 28.17 -8.81 -35.42
CA ASP A 417 29.59 -8.47 -35.48
C ASP A 417 29.73 -7.14 -36.26
N GLU A 418 30.47 -6.17 -35.70
CA GLU A 418 30.79 -4.90 -36.37
C GLU A 418 31.70 -5.07 -37.59
#